data_AF-A0A4Q4KLC0-F1
#
_entry.id   AF-A0A4Q4KLC0-F1
#
_cell.length_a   1.000
_cell.length_b   1.000
_cell.length_c   1.000
_cell.angle_alpha   90.00
_cell.angle_beta   90.00
_cell.angle_gamma   90.00
#
_symmetry.space_group_name_H-M   'P 1'
#
loop_
_entity.id
_entity.type
_entity.pdbx_description
1 polymer ?
#
loop_
_entity_poly.entity_id
_entity_poly.type
_entity_poly.pdbx_seq_one_letter_code
_entity_poly.pdbx_strand_id
1 'polypeptide(L)'
;MSKKKALCMQCREWSNDTKICEHCGYIISQEIKDEIKQKEYEKLNPPKPPSKLKKAMEYLRTSKNPFLKVIYYILMGIYFVYAGIVMIIMYIASAAVG
;
A
#
# COMPACT_ATOMS: atom_id res chain seq x y z
N MET A 1 25.16 4.94 -30.10
CA MET A 1 24.20 5.12 -28.99
C MET A 1 24.48 6.45 -28.30
N SER A 2 23.61 7.44 -28.42
CA SER A 2 23.78 8.74 -27.76
C SER A 2 23.57 8.56 -26.25
N LYS A 3 24.62 8.77 -25.44
CA LYS A 3 24.52 8.69 -23.99
C LYS A 3 23.64 9.85 -23.51
N LYS A 4 22.50 9.55 -22.89
CA LYS A 4 21.62 10.57 -22.29
C LYS A 4 22.40 11.20 -21.13
N LYS A 5 22.61 12.52 -21.18
CA LYS A 5 23.24 13.30 -20.11
C LYS A 5 22.16 14.04 -19.33
N ALA A 6 22.33 14.18 -18.02
CA ALA A 6 21.39 14.89 -17.16
C ALA A 6 22.09 16.01 -16.40
N LEU A 7 21.45 17.19 -16.35
CA LEU A 7 21.95 18.32 -15.59
C LEU A 7 21.66 18.10 -14.10
N CYS A 8 22.70 18.19 -13.27
CA CYS A 8 22.53 18.13 -11.82
C CYS A 8 22.00 19.47 -11.28
N MET A 9 20.87 19.43 -10.55
CA MET A 9 20.28 20.64 -9.96
C MET A 9 21.06 21.23 -8.78
N GLN A 10 22.03 20.47 -8.23
CA GLN A 10 22.80 20.89 -7.06
C GLN A 10 24.13 21.54 -7.42
N CYS A 11 24.97 20.89 -8.25
CA CYS A 11 26.25 21.45 -8.70
C CYS A 11 26.18 22.18 -10.05
N ARG A 12 25.05 22.11 -10.76
CA ARG A 12 24.85 22.67 -12.12
C ARG A 12 25.80 22.13 -13.19
N GLU A 13 26.39 20.96 -12.95
CA GLU A 13 27.23 20.26 -13.93
C GLU A 13 26.46 19.14 -14.63
N TRP A 14 26.88 18.82 -15.85
CA TRP A 14 26.28 17.75 -16.66
C TRP A 14 26.87 16.40 -16.26
N SER A 15 26.04 15.52 -15.69
CA SER A 15 26.41 14.15 -15.36
C SER A 15 26.18 13.23 -16.57
N ASN A 16 27.09 12.28 -16.79
CA ASN A 16 26.90 11.21 -17.78
C ASN A 16 25.94 10.12 -17.26
N ASP A 17 25.75 10.05 -15.95
CA ASP A 17 24.79 9.18 -15.28
C ASP A 17 23.50 9.98 -14.97
N THR A 18 22.35 9.43 -15.36
CA THR A 18 21.03 10.06 -15.20
C THR A 18 20.41 9.81 -13.83
N LYS A 19 21.02 8.94 -13.01
CA LYS A 19 20.53 8.52 -11.69
C LYS A 19 21.24 9.29 -10.58
N ILE A 20 22.57 9.35 -10.64
CA ILE A 20 23.42 9.99 -9.62
C ILE A 20 24.43 10.90 -10.31
N CYS A 21 24.68 12.07 -9.74
CA CYS A 21 25.69 12.99 -10.24
C CYS A 21 27.10 12.47 -9.90
N GLU A 22 27.94 12.28 -10.91
CA GLU A 22 29.34 11.82 -10.75
C GLU A 22 30.21 12.84 -9.97
N HIS A 23 29.84 14.12 -9.98
CA HIS A 23 30.64 15.19 -9.40
C HIS A 23 30.34 15.47 -7.93
N CYS A 24 29.05 15.45 -7.55
CA CYS A 24 28.62 15.80 -6.19
C CYS A 24 27.88 14.68 -5.46
N GLY A 25 27.66 13.53 -6.11
CA GLY A 25 26.91 12.41 -5.54
C GLY A 25 25.40 12.65 -5.38
N TYR A 26 24.88 13.79 -5.86
CA TYR A 26 23.46 14.10 -5.75
C TYR A 26 22.61 13.20 -6.64
N ILE A 27 21.52 12.68 -6.10
CA ILE A 27 20.56 11.87 -6.86
C ILE A 27 19.82 12.80 -7.84
N ILE A 28 19.95 12.54 -9.14
CA ILE A 28 19.30 13.33 -10.19
C ILE A 28 17.91 12.76 -10.48
N SER A 29 17.79 11.43 -10.54
CA SER A 29 16.52 10.76 -10.83
C SER A 29 15.50 11.00 -9.72
N GLN A 30 14.30 11.43 -10.11
CA GLN A 30 13.19 11.63 -9.19
C GLN A 30 12.66 10.31 -8.63
N GLU A 31 12.62 9.25 -9.45
CA GLU A 31 12.21 7.90 -9.03
C GLU A 31 13.03 7.41 -7.84
N ILE A 32 14.35 7.61 -7.88
CA ILE A 32 15.26 7.18 -6.81
C ILE A 32 15.06 8.03 -5.55
N LYS A 33 14.78 9.33 -5.69
CA LYS A 33 14.44 10.18 -4.53
C LYS A 33 13.15 9.72 -3.88
N ASP A 34 12.15 9.39 -4.67
CA ASP A 34 10.86 8.95 -4.15
C ASP A 34 10.98 7.58 -3.46
N GLU A 35 11.78 6.66 -4.01
CA GLU A 35 12.11 5.41 -3.32
C GLU A 35 12.83 5.62 -1.99
N ILE A 36 13.82 6.53 -1.93
CA ILE A 36 14.56 6.82 -0.70
C ILE A 36 13.64 7.44 0.34
N LYS A 37 12.81 8.40 -0.06
CA LYS A 37 11.79 9.01 0.82
C LYS A 37 10.78 7.99 1.32
N GLN A 38 10.34 7.07 0.46
CA GLN A 38 9.41 6.01 0.86
C GLN A 38 10.07 5.07 1.87
N LYS A 39 11.31 4.64 1.64
CA LYS A 39 12.07 3.81 2.58
C LYS A 39 12.26 4.50 3.93
N GLU A 40 12.53 5.80 3.92
CA GLU A 40 12.65 6.61 5.13
C GLU A 40 11.30 6.75 5.85
N TYR A 41 10.22 6.96 5.11
CA TYR A 41 8.86 6.98 5.65
C TYR A 41 8.47 5.64 6.29
N GLU A 42 8.76 4.51 5.65
CA GLU A 42 8.50 3.16 6.17
C GLU A 42 9.34 2.85 7.41
N LYS A 43 10.58 3.37 7.48
CA LYS A 43 11.43 3.25 8.67
C LYS A 43 10.89 4.05 9.85
N LEU A 44 10.36 5.24 9.59
CA LEU A 44 9.78 6.13 10.62
C LEU A 44 8.35 5.69 11.01
N ASN A 45 7.60 5.09 10.09
CA ASN A 45 6.25 4.61 10.29
C ASN A 45 6.23 3.09 10.07
N PRO A 46 6.75 2.30 11.03
CA PRO A 46 6.69 0.86 10.89
C PRO A 46 5.24 0.43 10.69
N PRO A 47 4.98 -0.55 9.80
CA PRO A 47 3.63 -1.01 9.54
C PRO A 47 3.00 -1.42 10.86
N LYS A 48 1.84 -0.82 11.19
CA LYS A 48 1.15 -1.09 12.46
C LYS A 48 0.97 -2.60 12.59
N PRO A 49 1.38 -3.22 13.72
CA PRO A 49 1.24 -4.65 13.90
C PRO A 49 -0.22 -5.03 13.70
N PRO A 50 -0.51 -6.19 13.08
CA PRO A 50 -1.89 -6.59 12.83
C PRO A 50 -2.63 -6.62 14.17
N SER A 51 -3.80 -5.97 14.19
CA SER A 51 -4.70 -6.01 15.35
C SER A 51 -4.97 -7.45 15.77
N LYS A 52 -5.17 -7.69 17.08
CA LYS A 52 -5.46 -9.02 17.63
C LYS A 52 -6.61 -9.71 16.90
N LEU A 53 -7.64 -8.94 16.50
CA LEU A 53 -8.77 -9.41 15.72
C LEU A 53 -8.37 -9.85 14.31
N LYS A 54 -7.51 -9.08 13.64
CA LYS A 54 -6.99 -9.43 12.31
C LYS A 54 -6.20 -10.73 12.37
N LYS A 55 -5.33 -10.88 13.39
CA LYS A 55 -4.56 -12.11 13.61
C LYS A 55 -5.47 -13.32 13.91
N ALA A 56 -6.54 -13.13 14.70
CA ALA A 56 -7.51 -14.18 14.99
C ALA A 56 -8.30 -14.61 13.74
N MET A 57 -8.78 -13.66 12.92
CA MET A 57 -9.47 -13.96 11.66
C MET A 57 -8.55 -14.68 10.66
N GLU A 58 -7.30 -14.24 10.56
CA GLU A 58 -6.31 -14.85 9.68
C GLU A 58 -5.94 -16.27 10.12
N TYR A 59 -5.86 -16.49 11.44
CA TYR A 59 -5.70 -17.81 12.03
C TYR A 59 -6.90 -18.72 11.74
N LEU A 60 -8.14 -18.24 11.92
CA LEU A 60 -9.35 -19.00 11.63
C LEU A 60 -9.44 -19.40 10.14
N ARG A 61 -9.13 -18.46 9.24
CA ARG A 61 -9.12 -18.70 7.78
C ARG A 61 -8.07 -19.75 7.36
N THR A 62 -6.87 -19.67 7.93
CA THR A 62 -5.72 -20.49 7.52
C THR A 62 -5.60 -21.78 8.35
N SER A 63 -6.50 -21.99 9.31
CA SER A 63 -6.47 -23.15 10.18
C SER A 63 -6.61 -24.45 9.38
N LYS A 64 -5.79 -25.46 9.70
CA LYS A 64 -5.89 -26.81 9.13
C LYS A 64 -7.12 -27.58 9.65
N ASN A 65 -7.73 -27.10 10.74
CA ASN A 65 -8.89 -27.75 11.35
C ASN A 65 -10.17 -27.37 10.57
N PRO A 66 -10.88 -28.34 9.95
CA PRO A 66 -12.08 -28.07 9.18
C PRO A 66 -13.18 -27.38 9.99
N PHE A 67 -13.28 -27.64 11.30
CA PHE A 67 -14.30 -27.03 12.16
C PHE A 67 -14.12 -25.51 12.29
N LEU A 68 -12.88 -25.06 12.52
CA LEU A 68 -12.56 -23.62 12.61
C LEU A 68 -12.80 -22.91 11.27
N LYS A 69 -12.54 -23.60 10.16
CA LYS A 69 -12.80 -23.09 8.82
C LYS A 69 -14.30 -22.93 8.54
N VAL A 70 -15.13 -23.87 8.98
CA VAL A 70 -16.60 -23.76 8.88
C VAL A 70 -17.12 -22.57 9.70
N ILE A 71 -16.65 -22.40 10.94
CA ILE A 71 -17.01 -21.23 11.76
C ILE A 71 -16.65 -19.92 11.06
N TYR A 72 -15.46 -19.86 10.45
CA TYR A 72 -15.05 -18.68 9.67
C TYR A 72 -16.04 -18.37 8.54
N TYR A 73 -16.48 -19.37 7.78
CA TYR A 73 -17.46 -19.17 6.71
C TYR A 73 -18.84 -18.75 7.23
N ILE A 74 -19.29 -19.28 8.37
CA ILE A 74 -20.56 -18.86 9.00
C ILE A 74 -20.50 -17.38 9.39
N LEU A 75 -19.42 -16.96 10.05
CA LEU A 75 -19.22 -15.56 10.45
C LEU A 75 -19.16 -14.63 9.23
N MET A 76 -18.43 -15.03 8.19
CA MET A 76 -18.38 -14.27 6.93
C MET A 76 -19.75 -14.21 6.25
N GLY A 77 -20.52 -15.31 6.25
CA GLY A 77 -21.86 -15.36 5.69
C GLY A 77 -22.81 -14.35 6.35
N ILE A 78 -22.84 -14.32 7.68
CA ILE A 78 -23.62 -13.33 8.45
C ILE A 78 -23.19 -11.91 8.09
N TYR A 79 -21.88 -11.67 8.00
CA TYR A 79 -21.33 -10.37 7.63
C TYR A 79 -21.77 -9.93 6.22
N PHE A 80 -21.73 -10.83 5.23
CA PHE A 80 -22.18 -10.53 3.86
C PHE A 80 -23.66 -10.20 3.78
N VAL A 81 -24.51 -10.92 4.53
CA VAL A 81 -25.94 -10.61 4.61
C VAL A 81 -26.15 -9.22 5.20
N TYR A 82 -25.48 -8.90 6.31
CA TYR A 82 -25.55 -7.57 6.92
C TYR A 82 -25.08 -6.47 5.96
N ALA A 83 -23.91 -6.66 5.34
CA ALA A 83 -23.36 -5.71 4.37
C ALA A 83 -24.31 -5.51 3.18
N GLY A 84 -24.94 -6.58 2.68
CA GLY A 84 -25.95 -6.50 1.62
C GLY A 84 -27.15 -5.64 2.03
N ILE A 85 -27.68 -5.82 3.24
CA ILE A 85 -28.79 -5.00 3.77
C ILE A 85 -28.38 -3.53 3.87
N VAL A 86 -27.21 -3.24 4.43
CA VAL A 86 -26.69 -1.87 4.56
C VAL A 86 -26.55 -1.22 3.18
N MET A 87 -26.01 -1.94 2.19
CA MET A 87 -25.86 -1.43 0.82
C MET A 87 -27.22 -1.12 0.18
N ILE A 88 -28.24 -1.96 0.39
CA ILE A 88 -29.60 -1.70 -0.12
C ILE A 88 -30.17 -0.43 0.52
N ILE A 89 -30.04 -0.27 1.85
CA ILE A 89 -30.51 0.91 2.56
C ILE A 89 -29.77 2.16 2.07
N MET A 90 -28.45 2.10 1.94
CA MET A 90 -27.65 3.21 1.40
C MET A 90 -28.06 3.56 -0.02
N TYR A 91 -28.31 2.57 -0.89
CA TYR A 91 -28.76 2.81 -2.26
C TYR A 91 -30.11 3.55 -2.29
N ILE A 92 -31.09 3.10 -1.50
CA ILE A 92 -32.40 3.75 -1.41
C ILE A 92 -32.25 5.16 -0.85
N ALA A 93 -31.44 5.35 0.21
CA ALA A 93 -31.19 6.65 0.80
C ALA A 93 -30.53 7.61 -0.20
N SER A 94 -29.50 7.16 -0.92
CA SER A 94 -28.83 7.95 -1.96
C SER A 94 -29.77 8.29 -3.13
N ALA A 95 -30.64 7.37 -3.53
CA ALA A 95 -31.63 7.61 -4.57
C ALA A 95 -32.78 8.54 -4.13
N ALA A 96 -33.03 8.68 -2.83
CA ALA A 96 -34.07 9.56 -2.28
C ALA A 96 -33.58 10.99 -2.00
N VAL A 97 -32.26 11.20 -1.92
CA VAL A 97 -31.64 12.52 -1.67
C VAL A 97 -31.08 13.19 -2.93
N GLY A 98 -31.17 12.52 -4.10
CA GLY A 98 -30.89 13.09 -5.41
C GLY A 98 -32.17 13.46 -6.14
#